data_AF-A0A7Z9S2I7-F1
#
_entry.id   AF-A0A7Z9S2I7-F1
#
_cell.length_a   1.000
_cell.length_b   1.000
_cell.length_c   1.000
_cell.angle_alpha   90.00
_cell.angle_beta   90.00
_cell.angle_gamma   90.00
#
_symmetry.space_group_name_H-M   'P 1'
#
loop_
_entity.id
_entity.type
_entity.pdbx_description
1 polymer ?
#
loop_
_entity_poly.entity_id
_entity_poly.type
_entity_poly.pdbx_seq_one_letter_code
_entity_poly.pdbx_strand_id
1 'polypeptide(L)'
;MDKKLGTKQVSIWLGEDGGTIERRGHRSAELTLSDAQLGELTDVMCRIEELYEKPTDIEWAYAGGQLHVLQARPITTYVPLPPEMLTRPGERRRLYADAALSKGMTTNAPLSPMELDWMEDFLVVRYM
;
A
#
# COMPACT_ATOMS: atom_id res chain seq x y z
N MET A 1 13.71 -10.11 5.21
CA MET A 1 12.43 -9.56 5.70
C MET A 1 12.62 -9.16 7.14
N ASP A 2 12.20 -7.95 7.50
CA ASP A 2 12.14 -7.53 8.90
C ASP A 2 10.87 -8.11 9.54
N LYS A 3 10.96 -8.61 10.78
CA LYS A 3 9.83 -9.19 11.51
C LYS A 3 9.72 -8.51 12.85
N LYS A 4 8.57 -7.90 13.12
CA LYS A 4 8.29 -7.21 14.38
C LYS A 4 7.08 -7.82 15.07
N LEU A 5 7.25 -8.15 16.34
CA LEU A 5 6.17 -8.67 17.17
C LEU A 5 5.17 -7.55 17.51
N GLY A 6 3.90 -7.73 17.13
CA GLY A 6 2.81 -6.86 17.58
C GLY A 6 2.38 -7.19 19.01
N THR A 7 1.89 -6.19 19.76
CA THR A 7 1.50 -6.34 21.18
C THR A 7 0.33 -7.31 21.39
N LYS A 8 -0.62 -7.37 20.44
CA LYS A 8 -1.79 -8.27 20.42
C LYS A 8 -2.48 -8.35 21.80
N GLN A 9 -2.79 -7.17 22.36
CA GLN A 9 -3.37 -7.05 23.70
C GLN A 9 -4.76 -7.70 23.79
N VAL A 10 -5.53 -7.62 22.71
CA VAL A 10 -6.90 -8.15 22.60
C VAL A 10 -7.02 -8.99 21.34
N SER A 11 -7.81 -10.06 21.43
CA SER A 11 -8.27 -10.89 20.31
C SER A 11 -9.78 -11.10 20.44
N ILE A 12 -10.49 -11.17 19.32
CA ILE A 12 -11.96 -11.31 19.29
C ILE A 12 -12.29 -12.76 18.90
N TRP A 13 -13.21 -13.37 19.64
CA TRP A 13 -13.61 -14.78 19.49
C TRP A 13 -15.12 -14.88 19.36
N LEU A 14 -15.60 -15.96 18.75
CA LEU A 14 -17.04 -16.26 18.70
C LEU A 14 -17.52 -16.66 20.11
N GLY A 15 -18.64 -16.08 20.56
CA GLY A 15 -19.31 -16.47 21.81
C GLY A 15 -20.13 -17.75 21.63
N GLU A 16 -20.33 -18.50 22.72
CA GLU A 16 -21.10 -19.77 22.69
C GLU A 16 -22.57 -19.55 22.30
N ASP A 17 -23.17 -18.44 22.74
CA ASP A 17 -24.56 -18.06 22.43
C ASP A 17 -24.67 -17.13 21.21
N GLY A 18 -23.61 -17.05 20.39
CA GLY A 18 -23.47 -16.08 19.30
C GLY A 18 -22.80 -14.78 19.74
N GLY A 19 -22.63 -13.85 18.78
CA GLY A 19 -21.87 -12.63 19.00
C GLY A 19 -20.38 -12.88 19.21
N THR A 20 -19.68 -11.91 19.80
CA THR A 20 -18.22 -11.97 19.99
C THR A 20 -17.81 -11.67 21.42
N ILE A 21 -16.74 -12.32 21.88
CA ILE A 21 -16.10 -12.07 23.17
C ILE A 21 -14.64 -11.64 22.96
N GLU A 22 -14.16 -10.74 23.82
CA GLU A 22 -12.76 -10.35 23.85
C GLU A 22 -11.94 -11.29 24.73
N ARG A 23 -10.74 -11.64 24.27
CA ARG A 23 -9.72 -12.34 25.06
C ARG A 23 -8.43 -11.54 25.07
N ARG A 24 -7.88 -11.33 26.27
CA ARG A 24 -6.65 -10.56 26.46
C ARG A 24 -5.41 -11.47 26.42
N GLY A 25 -4.34 -10.96 25.81
CA GLY A 25 -3.02 -11.60 25.82
C GLY A 25 -2.90 -12.90 25.04
N HIS A 26 -3.89 -13.29 24.24
CA HIS A 26 -3.83 -14.51 23.44
C HIS A 26 -2.68 -14.43 22.42
N ARG A 27 -1.73 -15.36 22.51
CA ARG A 27 -0.52 -15.44 21.66
C ARG A 27 0.28 -14.13 21.59
N SER A 28 0.21 -13.26 22.60
CA SER A 28 0.85 -11.93 22.56
C SER A 28 2.37 -12.00 22.35
N ALA A 29 3.02 -13.03 22.89
CA ALA A 29 4.45 -13.29 22.75
C ALA A 29 4.86 -13.98 21.43
N GLU A 30 3.92 -14.32 20.55
CA GLU A 30 4.18 -15.10 19.34
C GLU A 30 3.94 -14.29 18.06
N LEU A 31 4.64 -14.64 16.98
CA LEU A 31 4.28 -14.16 15.65
C LEU A 31 2.94 -14.77 15.23
N THR A 32 2.09 -13.93 14.61
CA THR A 32 0.74 -14.35 14.19
C THR A 32 0.79 -15.49 13.18
N LEU A 33 1.73 -15.39 12.23
CA LEU A 33 1.92 -16.32 11.12
C LEU A 33 3.27 -17.02 11.25
N SER A 34 3.33 -18.27 10.81
CA SER A 34 4.59 -18.95 10.51
C SER A 34 5.20 -18.42 9.21
N ASP A 35 6.48 -18.75 8.96
CA ASP A 35 7.16 -18.35 7.73
C ASP A 35 6.51 -18.96 6.48
N ALA A 36 5.99 -20.18 6.59
CA ALA A 36 5.25 -20.84 5.52
C ALA A 36 3.94 -20.11 5.21
N GLN A 37 3.17 -19.75 6.24
CA GLN A 37 1.92 -18.99 6.08
C GLN A 37 2.17 -17.58 5.53
N LEU A 38 3.28 -16.95 5.90
CA LEU A 38 3.68 -15.66 5.37
C LEU A 38 4.01 -15.74 3.87
N GLY A 39 4.71 -16.79 3.44
CA GLY A 39 4.97 -17.08 2.03
C GLY A 39 3.69 -17.28 1.23
N GLU A 40 2.82 -18.20 1.69
CA GLU A 40 1.52 -18.47 1.06
C GLU A 40 0.67 -17.19 0.93
N LEU A 41 0.59 -16.40 2.01
CA LEU A 41 -0.14 -15.13 2.00
C LEU A 41 0.44 -14.13 1.00
N THR A 42 1.77 -14.01 0.95
CA THR A 42 2.46 -13.09 0.03
C THR A 42 2.18 -13.46 -1.42
N ASP A 43 2.25 -14.74 -1.76
CA ASP A 43 1.99 -15.22 -3.13
C ASP A 43 0.55 -14.91 -3.58
N VAL A 44 -0.43 -15.14 -2.70
CA VAL A 44 -1.84 -14.81 -2.98
C VAL A 44 -2.05 -13.31 -3.11
N MET A 45 -1.46 -12.50 -2.23
CA MET A 45 -1.55 -11.04 -2.30
C MET A 45 -0.95 -10.49 -3.60
N CYS A 46 0.23 -10.95 -4.00
CA CYS A 46 0.86 -10.55 -5.26
C CYS A 46 -0.02 -10.89 -6.46
N ARG A 47 -0.61 -12.10 -6.49
CA ARG A 47 -1.52 -12.50 -7.57
C ARG A 47 -2.79 -11.65 -7.63
N ILE A 48 -3.30 -11.20 -6.50
CA ILE A 48 -4.44 -10.28 -6.45
C ILE A 48 -4.02 -8.92 -7.01
N GLU A 49 -2.89 -8.35 -6.59
CA GLU A 49 -2.42 -7.07 -7.14
C GLU A 49 -2.13 -7.13 -8.64
N GLU A 50 -1.58 -8.24 -9.13
CA GLU A 50 -1.41 -8.49 -10.58
C GLU A 50 -2.76 -8.48 -11.31
N LEU A 51 -3.81 -9.07 -10.73
CA LEU A 51 -5.15 -9.09 -11.32
C LEU A 51 -5.82 -7.71 -11.34
N TYR A 52 -5.62 -6.91 -10.30
CA TYR A 52 -6.20 -5.57 -10.20
C TYR A 52 -5.37 -4.50 -10.93
N GLU A 53 -4.13 -4.82 -11.31
CA GLU A 53 -3.12 -3.91 -11.88
C GLU A 53 -2.91 -2.65 -11.01
N LYS A 54 -3.20 -2.75 -9.71
CA LYS A 54 -3.23 -1.65 -8.75
C LYS A 54 -2.89 -2.15 -7.34
N PRO A 55 -2.29 -1.31 -6.49
CA PRO A 55 -2.16 -1.61 -5.06
C PRO A 55 -3.53 -1.91 -4.45
N THR A 56 -3.63 -3.03 -3.73
CA THR A 56 -4.92 -3.56 -3.27
C THR A 56 -4.90 -3.79 -1.77
N ASP A 57 -5.92 -3.27 -1.08
CA ASP A 57 -6.21 -3.55 0.32
C ASP A 57 -6.99 -4.86 0.42
N ILE A 58 -6.44 -5.85 1.14
CA ILE A 58 -6.89 -7.24 1.14
C ILE A 58 -7.17 -7.70 2.57
N GLU A 59 -8.40 -8.12 2.83
CA GLU A 59 -8.79 -8.78 4.07
C GLU A 59 -8.75 -10.30 3.89
N TRP A 60 -8.17 -11.00 4.86
CA TRP A 60 -7.91 -12.44 4.80
C TRP A 60 -8.04 -13.10 6.17
N ALA A 61 -8.20 -14.42 6.18
CA ALA A 61 -8.22 -15.24 7.39
C ALA A 61 -7.62 -16.63 7.16
N TYR A 62 -7.08 -17.23 8.22
CA TYR A 62 -6.80 -18.67 8.25
C TYR A 62 -7.89 -19.40 9.04
N ALA A 63 -8.51 -20.41 8.45
CA ALA A 63 -9.47 -21.29 9.10
C ALA A 63 -9.16 -22.75 8.73
N GLY A 64 -9.09 -23.65 9.71
CA GLY A 64 -8.71 -25.05 9.45
C GLY A 64 -7.34 -25.23 8.80
N GLY A 65 -6.43 -24.27 8.98
CA GLY A 65 -5.11 -24.26 8.34
C GLY A 65 -5.12 -23.82 6.87
N GLN A 66 -6.25 -23.35 6.34
CA GLN A 66 -6.39 -22.87 4.97
C GLN A 66 -6.53 -21.35 4.93
N LEU A 67 -5.89 -20.71 3.96
CA LEU A 67 -6.03 -19.28 3.71
C LEU A 67 -7.32 -18.97 2.93
N HIS A 68 -8.06 -17.97 3.40
CA HIS A 68 -9.27 -17.44 2.75
C HIS A 68 -9.13 -15.94 2.52
N VAL A 69 -9.52 -15.49 1.32
CA VAL A 69 -9.67 -14.06 1.01
C VAL A 69 -11.11 -13.66 1.31
N LEU A 70 -11.28 -12.62 2.12
CA LEU A 70 -12.58 -12.12 2.54
C LEU A 70 -13.02 -10.90 1.72
N GLN A 71 -12.07 -10.02 1.39
CA GLN A 71 -12.29 -8.82 0.60
C GLN A 71 -11.00 -8.43 -0.14
N ALA A 72 -11.13 -7.86 -1.34
CA ALA A 72 -10.05 -7.17 -2.04
C ALA A 72 -10.59 -5.87 -2.66
N ARG A 73 -9.97 -4.73 -2.36
CA ARG A 73 -10.38 -3.42 -2.87
C ARG A 73 -9.17 -2.55 -3.26
N PRO A 74 -9.19 -1.86 -4.42
CA PRO A 74 -8.09 -0.97 -4.79
C PRO A 74 -7.87 0.16 -3.77
N ILE A 75 -6.60 0.46 -3.48
CA ILE A 75 -6.23 1.62 -2.66
C ILE A 75 -6.40 2.89 -3.50
N THR A 76 -7.24 3.82 -3.04
CA THR A 76 -7.56 5.06 -3.77
C THR A 76 -6.76 6.28 -3.32
N THR A 77 -6.05 6.19 -2.19
CA THR A 77 -5.17 7.26 -1.68
C THR A 77 -3.80 7.28 -2.33
N TYR A 78 -3.48 6.25 -3.13
CA TYR A 78 -2.23 6.17 -3.88
C TYR A 78 -2.37 6.92 -5.20
N VAL A 79 -1.60 8.00 -5.37
CA VAL A 79 -1.44 8.70 -6.66
C VAL A 79 -0.20 8.11 -7.35
N PRO A 80 -0.37 7.35 -8.45
CA PRO A 80 0.76 6.75 -9.13
C PRO A 80 1.64 7.83 -9.75
N LEU A 81 2.95 7.61 -9.69
CA LEU A 81 3.88 8.36 -10.52
C LEU A 81 3.69 7.97 -12.00
N PRO A 82 3.92 8.90 -12.95
CA PRO A 82 4.01 8.56 -14.36
C PRO A 82 5.01 7.41 -14.61
N PRO A 83 4.73 6.48 -15.54
CA PRO A 83 5.59 5.32 -15.80
C PRO A 83 7.07 5.67 -16.08
N GLU A 84 7.32 6.78 -16.75
CA GLU A 84 8.65 7.31 -17.07
C GLU A 84 9.44 7.77 -15.82
N MET A 85 8.73 8.02 -14.71
CA MET A 85 9.33 8.40 -13.43
C MET A 85 9.61 7.19 -12.52
N LEU A 86 9.05 6.02 -12.83
CA LEU A 86 9.28 4.78 -12.08
C LEU A 86 10.68 4.22 -12.38
N THR A 87 11.40 3.82 -11.33
CA THR A 87 12.68 3.10 -11.48
C THR A 87 12.45 1.60 -11.35
N ARG A 88 12.97 0.80 -12.27
CA ARG A 88 12.77 -0.66 -12.21
C ARG A 88 13.61 -1.30 -11.11
N PRO A 89 13.20 -2.47 -10.57
CA PRO A 89 14.03 -3.23 -9.64
C PRO A 89 15.43 -3.48 -10.22
N GLY A 90 16.47 -3.19 -9.42
CA GLY A 90 17.88 -3.33 -9.82
C GLY A 90 18.48 -2.14 -10.57
N GLU A 91 17.68 -1.17 -11.02
CA GLU A 91 18.19 0.05 -11.66
C GLU A 91 18.65 1.09 -10.63
N ARG A 92 19.48 2.03 -11.08
CA ARG A 92 19.93 3.16 -10.26
C ARG A 92 18.73 4.01 -9.86
N ARG A 93 18.48 4.10 -8.54
CA ARG A 93 17.41 4.92 -7.95
C ARG A 93 17.55 6.38 -8.37
N ARG A 94 16.42 6.98 -8.74
CA ARG A 94 16.31 8.41 -9.06
C ARG A 94 15.71 9.17 -7.88
N LEU A 95 16.26 10.35 -7.59
CA LEU A 95 15.72 11.30 -6.63
C LEU A 95 15.12 12.47 -7.42
N TYR A 96 13.84 12.74 -7.21
CA TYR A 96 13.16 13.88 -7.82
C TYR A 96 13.09 15.03 -6.82
N ALA A 97 13.35 16.24 -7.30
CA ALA A 97 13.17 17.46 -6.53
C ALA A 97 11.87 18.13 -6.99
N ASP A 98 10.96 18.40 -6.06
CA ASP A 98 9.71 19.10 -6.34
C ASP A 98 9.96 20.62 -6.33
N ALA A 99 10.00 21.21 -7.52
CA ALA A 99 10.17 22.66 -7.69
C ALA A 99 8.96 23.45 -7.17
N ALA A 100 7.76 22.88 -7.17
CA ALA A 100 6.55 23.56 -6.70
C ALA A 100 6.54 23.78 -5.17
N LEU A 101 7.37 23.04 -4.43
CA LEU A 101 7.60 23.21 -3.00
C LEU A 101 8.82 24.10 -2.69
N SER A 102 9.46 24.66 -3.72
CA SER A 102 10.60 25.56 -3.55
C SER A 102 10.15 26.92 -3.03
N LYS A 103 10.97 27.52 -2.16
CA LYS A 103 10.65 28.72 -1.37
C LYS A 103 10.16 29.87 -2.27
N GLY A 104 8.85 30.12 -2.30
CA GLY A 104 8.20 31.19 -3.06
C GLY A 104 7.09 30.73 -4.01
N MET A 105 7.11 29.46 -4.44
CA MET A 105 5.95 28.83 -5.08
C MET A 105 5.14 28.14 -3.98
N THR A 106 3.92 28.60 -3.74
CA THR A 106 3.02 28.05 -2.70
C THR A 106 1.93 27.20 -3.34
N THR A 107 2.25 26.46 -4.40
CA THR A 107 1.29 25.58 -5.07
C THR A 107 1.10 24.34 -4.20
N ASN A 108 0.07 24.37 -3.36
CA ASN A 108 -0.30 23.30 -2.43
C ASN A 108 -1.55 22.53 -2.91
N ALA A 109 -1.95 22.74 -4.17
CA ALA A 109 -3.08 22.09 -4.82
C ALA A 109 -2.67 21.61 -6.23
N PRO A 110 -3.35 20.60 -6.81
CA PRO A 110 -3.11 20.18 -8.17
C PRO A 110 -3.31 21.33 -9.17
N LEU A 111 -2.43 21.42 -10.16
CA LEU A 111 -2.60 22.31 -11.31
C LEU A 111 -3.57 21.67 -12.31
N SER A 112 -4.48 22.47 -12.86
CA SER A 112 -5.38 22.06 -13.92
C SER A 112 -4.62 21.79 -15.23
N PRO A 113 -5.21 21.03 -16.18
CA PRO A 113 -4.58 20.80 -17.48
C PRO A 113 -4.23 22.09 -18.24
N MET A 114 -5.07 23.13 -18.14
CA MET A 114 -4.83 24.43 -18.79
C MET A 114 -3.64 25.18 -18.16
N GLU A 115 -3.49 25.10 -16.84
CA GLU A 115 -2.35 25.72 -16.14
C GLU A 115 -1.04 25.00 -16.49
N LEU A 116 -1.08 23.66 -16.61
CA LEU A 116 0.07 22.87 -17.03
C LEU A 116 0.49 23.20 -18.48
N ASP A 117 -0.45 23.29 -19.41
CA ASP A 117 -0.19 23.64 -20.82
C ASP A 117 0.42 25.06 -20.93
N TRP A 118 -0.14 26.03 -20.21
CA TRP A 118 0.41 27.38 -20.12
C TRP A 118 1.83 27.40 -19.52
N MET A 119 2.08 26.59 -18.48
CA MET A 119 3.40 26.48 -17.86
C MET A 119 4.43 25.83 -18.79
N GLU A 120 4.06 24.81 -19.56
CA GLU A 120 4.96 24.19 -20.55
C GLU A 120 5.40 25.21 -21.60
N ASP A 121 4.47 25.98 -22.17
CA ASP A 121 4.79 27.02 -23.16
C ASP A 121 5.66 28.16 -22.59
N PHE A 122 5.54 28.47 -21.30
CA PHE A 122 6.27 29.55 -20.66
C PHE A 122 7.63 29.14 -20.09
N LEU A 123 7.76 27.91 -19.58
CA LEU A 123 8.98 27.40 -18.93
C LEU A 123 9.88 26.61 -19.87
N VAL A 124 9.32 25.94 -20.88
CA VAL A 124 10.11 25.30 -21.93
C VAL A 124 10.49 26.39 -22.93
N VAL A 125 11.63 27.04 -22.69
CA VAL A 125 12.29 27.85 -23.72
C VAL A 125 12.54 26.95 -24.92
N ARG A 126 11.69 27.05 -25.95
CA ARG A 126 11.95 26.44 -27.25
C ARG A 126 13.17 27.15 -27.81
N TYR A 127 14.34 26.53 -27.69
CA TYR A 127 15.49 26.92 -28.49
C TYR A 127 15.08 26.74 -29.96
N MET A 128 14.91 27.87 -30.67
CA MET A 128 14.89 27.90 -32.14
C MET A 128 16.23 27.47 -32.71
#